data_AF-A0A1F8V699-F1
#
_entry.id   AF-A0A1F8V699-F1
#
_cell.length_a   1.000
_cell.length_b   1.000
_cell.length_c   1.000
_cell.angle_alpha   90.00
_cell.angle_beta   90.00
_cell.angle_gamma   90.00
#
_symmetry.space_group_name_H-M   'P 1'
#
loop_
_entity.id
_entity.type
_entity.pdbx_description
1 polymer ?
#
loop_
_entity_poly.entity_id
_entity_poly.type
_entity_poly.pdbx_seq_one_letter_code
_entity_poly.pdbx_strand_id
1 'polypeptide(L)'
;MSNTSVVKILEMYKNGKITSDEAEVLLDSAINNKIEGDVATIPDTAWEDDGKLRIVAFAGKKMLKKGSKEYNKLEVKYDGPALNVDSYMSISCGTISGNVSASSYVTAANVGGYVSAGSHVTCGNVEGNVSAGSHVECGNIKGSVSAGSSVRCESMSK
;
A
#
# COMPACT_ATOMS: atom_id res chain seq x y z
N MET A 1 -35.03 14.18 19.80
CA MET A 1 -34.41 14.67 18.55
C MET A 1 -34.14 13.46 17.68
N SER A 2 -34.75 13.39 16.50
CA SER A 2 -34.69 12.22 15.63
C SER A 2 -33.30 12.09 15.00
N ASN A 3 -32.62 10.96 15.22
CA ASN A 3 -31.38 10.62 14.55
C ASN A 3 -31.69 10.30 13.08
N THR A 4 -31.76 11.35 12.25
CA THR A 4 -32.09 11.23 10.83
C THR A 4 -30.90 10.57 10.13
N SER A 5 -31.09 9.34 9.67
CA SER A 5 -30.01 8.59 9.00
C SER A 5 -29.57 9.30 7.72
N VAL A 6 -28.29 9.13 7.36
CA VAL A 6 -27.69 9.61 6.11
C VAL A 6 -28.55 9.29 4.88
N VAL A 7 -29.20 8.11 4.88
CA VAL A 7 -30.13 7.68 3.82
C VAL A 7 -31.30 8.65 3.65
N LYS A 8 -31.92 9.11 4.75
CA LYS A 8 -33.04 10.05 4.70
C LYS A 8 -32.62 11.43 4.19
N ILE A 9 -31.42 11.89 4.55
CA ILE A 9 -30.89 13.19 4.09
C ILE A 9 -30.66 13.16 2.57
N LEU A 10 -30.09 12.07 2.06
CA LEU A 10 -29.88 11.87 0.62
C LEU A 10 -31.21 11.75 -0.15
N GLU A 11 -32.22 11.10 0.43
CA GLU A 11 -33.57 11.06 -0.16
C GLU A 11 -34.25 12.44 -0.18
N MET A 12 -34.06 13.26 0.84
CA MET A 12 -34.58 14.62 0.88
C MET A 12 -33.93 15.51 -0.18
N TYR A 13 -32.60 15.42 -0.35
CA TYR A 13 -31.90 16.14 -1.42
C TYR A 13 -32.33 15.66 -2.81
N LYS A 14 -32.40 14.34 -3.03
CA LYS A 14 -32.83 13.75 -4.31
C LYS A 14 -34.25 14.17 -4.71
N ASN A 15 -35.13 14.37 -3.73
CA ASN A 15 -36.51 14.80 -3.96
C ASN A 15 -36.66 16.34 -3.98
N GLY A 16 -35.55 17.10 -3.96
CA GLY A 16 -35.56 18.56 -3.99
C GLY A 16 -36.14 19.22 -2.74
N LYS A 17 -36.23 18.50 -1.62
CA LYS A 17 -36.79 19.00 -0.36
C LYS A 17 -35.81 19.84 0.46
N ILE A 18 -34.52 19.72 0.17
CA ILE A 18 -33.43 20.49 0.78
C ILE A 18 -32.44 20.91 -0.31
N THR A 19 -31.77 22.03 -0.08
CA THR A 19 -30.70 22.52 -0.97
C THR A 19 -29.40 21.76 -0.75
N SER A 20 -28.40 21.98 -1.62
CA SER A 20 -27.08 21.36 -1.48
C SER A 20 -26.41 21.76 -0.17
N ASP A 21 -26.47 23.05 0.16
CA ASP A 21 -25.85 23.63 1.36
C ASP A 21 -26.51 23.09 2.63
N GLU A 22 -27.84 22.94 2.62
CA GLU A 22 -28.59 22.33 3.74
C GLU A 22 -28.29 20.83 3.88
N ALA A 23 -28.09 20.12 2.77
CA ALA A 23 -27.71 18.72 2.80
C ALA A 23 -26.33 18.52 3.44
N GLU A 24 -25.35 19.37 3.10
CA GLU A 24 -24.00 19.33 3.66
C GLU A 24 -23.99 19.52 5.18
N VAL A 25 -24.72 20.53 5.70
CA VAL A 25 -24.84 20.77 7.14
C VAL A 25 -25.49 19.59 7.88
N LEU A 26 -26.52 18.99 7.27
CA LEU A 26 -27.21 17.83 7.85
C LEU A 26 -26.35 16.57 7.79
N LEU A 27 -25.57 16.37 6.73
CA LEU A 27 -24.62 15.27 6.59
C LEU A 27 -23.50 15.39 7.63
N ASP A 28 -22.92 16.58 7.80
CA ASP A 28 -21.86 16.82 8.78
C ASP A 28 -22.35 16.58 10.21
N SER A 29 -23.56 17.05 10.55
CA SER A 29 -24.13 16.80 11.88
C SER A 29 -24.47 15.31 12.11
N ALA A 30 -24.88 14.57 11.08
CA ALA A 30 -25.17 13.13 11.18
C ALA A 30 -23.90 12.27 11.28
N ILE A 31 -22.79 12.74 10.69
CA ILE A 31 -21.48 12.07 10.73
C ILE A 31 -20.75 12.38 12.04
N ASN A 32 -20.75 13.66 12.48
CA ASN A 32 -20.01 14.11 13.65
C ASN A 32 -20.65 13.70 14.99
N ASN A 33 -21.96 13.44 15.03
CA ASN A 33 -22.62 12.86 16.21
C ASN A 33 -22.22 11.39 16.50
N LYS A 34 -21.33 10.80 15.70
CA LYS A 34 -20.70 9.50 15.98
C LYS A 34 -19.27 9.60 16.52
N ILE A 35 -18.74 10.80 16.73
CA ILE A 35 -17.34 11.02 17.04
C ILE A 35 -17.22 11.76 18.39
N GLU A 36 -17.51 11.03 19.46
CA GLU A 36 -16.78 11.20 20.72
C GLU A 36 -15.98 9.91 20.91
N GLY A 37 -14.75 9.92 20.40
CA GLY A 37 -13.89 8.75 20.35
C GLY A 37 -12.99 8.85 19.14
N ASP A 38 -11.78 9.33 19.39
CA ASP A 38 -10.65 9.40 18.47
C ASP A 38 -10.45 8.09 17.69
N VAL A 39 -9.85 8.20 16.50
CA VAL A 39 -9.70 7.18 15.43
C VAL A 39 -10.80 7.24 14.37
N ALA A 40 -10.46 7.93 13.26
CA ALA A 40 -11.16 7.80 11.99
C ALA A 40 -11.25 6.31 11.62
N THR A 41 -12.46 5.73 11.66
CA THR A 41 -12.72 4.38 11.17
C THR A 41 -12.39 4.32 9.68
N ILE A 42 -11.21 3.78 9.39
CA ILE A 42 -10.79 3.29 8.08
C ILE A 42 -11.90 2.34 7.61
N PRO A 43 -12.39 2.45 6.36
CA PRO A 43 -13.39 1.53 5.83
C PRO A 43 -12.84 0.12 6.00
N ASP A 44 -13.58 -0.72 6.74
CA ASP A 44 -13.27 -2.09 7.16
C ASP A 44 -12.42 -2.84 6.12
N THR A 45 -11.10 -2.59 6.16
CA THR A 45 -10.16 -3.42 5.45
C THR A 45 -10.05 -4.64 6.34
N ALA A 46 -10.40 -5.82 5.84
CA ALA A 46 -10.31 -7.10 6.54
C ALA A 46 -8.85 -7.51 6.88
N TRP A 47 -8.06 -6.54 7.34
CA TRP A 47 -6.64 -6.62 7.61
C TRP A 47 -6.46 -6.45 9.11
N GLU A 48 -5.85 -7.46 9.72
CA GLU A 48 -5.44 -7.42 11.12
C GLU A 48 -4.43 -6.30 11.38
N ASP A 49 -4.41 -5.78 12.60
CA ASP A 49 -3.39 -4.84 13.08
C ASP A 49 -2.06 -5.57 13.33
N ASP A 50 -1.40 -5.93 12.23
CA ASP A 50 -0.18 -6.76 12.21
C ASP A 50 1.10 -5.95 11.90
N GLY A 51 1.00 -4.62 11.93
CA GLY A 51 2.13 -3.72 11.66
C GLY A 51 2.63 -3.72 10.20
N LYS A 52 1.91 -4.32 9.26
CA LYS A 52 2.28 -4.27 7.83
C LYS A 52 1.76 -3.00 7.16
N LEU A 53 2.66 -2.30 6.49
CA LEU A 53 2.29 -1.20 5.59
C LEU A 53 1.61 -1.79 4.34
N ARG A 54 0.33 -1.45 4.14
CA ARG A 54 -0.48 -1.87 2.99
C ARG A 54 -0.94 -0.65 2.20
N ILE A 55 -0.87 -0.73 0.88
CA ILE A 55 -1.24 0.38 -0.01
C ILE A 55 -2.19 -0.13 -1.09
N VAL A 56 -3.37 0.49 -1.17
CA VAL A 56 -4.39 0.23 -2.19
C VAL A 56 -4.66 1.50 -2.99
N ALA A 57 -4.57 1.40 -4.32
CA ALA A 57 -4.83 2.51 -5.22
C ALA A 57 -6.14 2.30 -5.97
N PHE A 58 -6.90 3.38 -6.15
CA PHE A 58 -8.18 3.40 -6.86
C PHE A 58 -8.14 4.47 -7.96
N ALA A 59 -8.75 4.18 -9.10
CA ALA A 59 -9.09 5.17 -10.13
C ALA A 59 -10.63 5.30 -10.19
N GLY A 60 -11.14 6.43 -9.69
CA GLY A 60 -12.58 6.57 -9.42
C GLY A 60 -13.07 5.52 -8.43
N LYS A 61 -14.17 4.81 -8.74
CA LYS A 61 -14.71 3.72 -7.90
C LYS A 61 -14.05 2.35 -8.15
N LYS A 62 -13.07 2.25 -9.05
CA LYS A 62 -12.44 0.98 -9.43
C LYS A 62 -11.08 0.85 -8.76
N MET A 63 -10.87 -0.22 -8.01
CA MET A 63 -9.56 -0.60 -7.50
C MET A 63 -8.63 -0.89 -8.69
N LEU A 64 -7.41 -0.34 -8.65
CA LEU A 64 -6.39 -0.65 -9.63
C LEU A 64 -5.96 -2.11 -9.46
N LYS A 65 -6.27 -2.93 -10.47
CA LYS A 65 -5.95 -4.35 -10.47
C LYS A 65 -4.55 -4.58 -11.01
N LYS A 66 -3.87 -5.58 -10.44
CA LYS A 66 -2.56 -6.06 -10.92
C LYS A 66 -2.56 -6.25 -12.45
N GLY A 67 -1.65 -5.58 -13.15
CA GLY A 67 -1.40 -5.80 -14.58
C GLY A 67 -2.31 -5.05 -15.57
N SER A 68 -3.14 -4.10 -15.14
CA SER A 68 -3.88 -3.24 -16.08
C SER A 68 -2.92 -2.30 -16.81
N LYS A 69 -2.81 -2.47 -18.14
CA LYS A 69 -1.88 -1.75 -19.05
C LYS A 69 -2.08 -0.23 -19.13
N GLU A 70 -3.06 0.33 -18.45
CA GLU A 70 -3.47 1.75 -18.59
C GLU A 70 -2.87 2.68 -17.53
N TYR A 71 -2.17 2.15 -16.51
CA TYR A 71 -1.57 2.95 -15.44
C TYR A 71 -0.06 2.75 -15.43
N ASN A 72 0.66 3.69 -16.02
CA ASN A 72 2.06 3.50 -16.41
C ASN A 72 3.06 3.67 -15.26
N LYS A 73 2.68 4.30 -14.14
CA LYS A 73 3.54 4.45 -12.96
C LYS A 73 2.74 4.88 -11.73
N LEU A 74 2.80 4.11 -10.65
CA LEU A 74 2.42 4.54 -9.29
C LEU A 74 3.66 4.40 -8.42
N GLU A 75 4.13 5.51 -7.86
CA GLU A 75 5.34 5.55 -7.04
C GLU A 75 4.95 5.93 -5.61
N VAL A 76 5.14 5.00 -4.68
CA VAL A 76 4.98 5.26 -3.26
C VAL A 76 6.38 5.31 -2.65
N LYS A 77 6.72 6.45 -2.05
CA LYS A 77 7.95 6.64 -1.27
C LYS A 77 7.57 6.65 0.20
N TYR A 78 8.09 5.68 0.95
CA TYR A 78 7.96 5.64 2.40
C TYR A 78 9.32 5.93 3.04
N ASP A 79 9.38 6.99 3.84
CA ASP A 79 10.57 7.45 4.56
C ASP A 79 10.36 7.28 6.06
N GLY A 80 10.58 6.07 6.54
CA GLY A 80 10.40 5.67 7.93
C GLY A 80 10.80 4.21 8.15
N PRO A 81 10.96 3.76 9.41
CA PRO A 81 11.30 2.37 9.70
C PRO A 81 10.07 1.47 9.53
N ALA A 82 10.10 0.58 8.54
CA ALA A 82 9.11 -0.49 8.39
C ALA A 82 9.71 -1.83 8.79
N LEU A 83 8.97 -2.62 9.60
CA LEU A 83 9.33 -4.00 9.89
C LEU A 83 9.12 -4.88 8.66
N ASN A 84 7.95 -4.80 8.02
CA ASN A 84 7.65 -5.54 6.78
C ASN A 84 6.89 -4.66 5.80
N VAL A 85 7.15 -4.86 4.51
CA VAL A 85 6.48 -4.15 3.41
C VAL A 85 5.93 -5.16 2.41
N ASP A 86 4.64 -5.09 2.12
CA ASP A 86 4.00 -5.92 1.10
C ASP A 86 3.22 -5.05 0.12
N SER A 87 3.52 -5.18 -1.18
CA SER A 87 2.90 -4.41 -2.24
C SER A 87 2.36 -5.29 -3.37
N TYR A 88 1.11 -5.07 -3.74
CA TYR A 88 0.49 -5.68 -4.92
C TYR A 88 0.86 -4.96 -6.23
N MET A 89 1.66 -3.90 -6.14
CA MET A 89 2.19 -3.12 -7.25
C MET A 89 3.71 -3.02 -7.10
N SER A 90 4.36 -2.14 -7.86
CA SER A 90 5.77 -1.83 -7.64
C SER A 90 5.96 -0.95 -6.41
N ILE A 91 7.12 -1.03 -5.76
CA ILE A 91 7.40 -0.23 -4.57
C ILE A 91 8.85 0.24 -4.50
N SER A 92 9.05 1.46 -4.00
CA SER A 92 10.35 2.06 -3.72
C SER A 92 10.42 2.49 -2.26
N CYS A 93 11.28 1.85 -1.49
CA CYS A 93 11.38 1.99 -0.03
C CYS A 93 12.77 2.46 0.41
N GLY A 94 12.83 3.04 1.61
CA GLY A 94 14.08 3.29 2.33
C GLY A 94 14.69 2.00 2.91
N THR A 95 15.18 2.07 4.16
CA THR A 95 15.68 0.89 4.88
C THR A 95 14.53 0.13 5.53
N ILE A 96 14.50 -1.18 5.34
CA ILE A 96 13.50 -2.12 5.90
C ILE A 96 14.21 -3.06 6.87
N SER A 97 13.69 -3.22 8.08
CA SER A 97 14.31 -4.09 9.09
C SER A 97 13.98 -5.58 8.89
N GLY A 98 12.84 -5.89 8.29
CA GLY A 98 12.42 -7.25 7.94
C GLY A 98 12.27 -7.40 6.44
N ASN A 99 11.10 -7.83 5.98
CA ASN A 99 10.94 -8.36 4.63
C ASN A 99 10.25 -7.37 3.68
N VAL A 100 10.53 -7.51 2.39
CA VAL A 100 9.83 -6.77 1.34
C VAL A 100 9.38 -7.68 0.20
N SER A 101 8.10 -7.57 -0.15
CA SER A 101 7.51 -8.28 -1.30
C SER A 101 6.76 -7.32 -2.22
N ALA A 102 6.95 -7.50 -3.53
CA ALA A 102 6.20 -6.78 -4.55
C ALA A 102 5.74 -7.70 -5.70
N SER A 103 4.54 -7.47 -6.21
CA SER A 103 4.04 -8.21 -7.38
C SER A 103 4.75 -7.87 -8.70
N SER A 104 5.38 -6.70 -8.79
CA SER A 104 6.08 -6.23 -10.00
C SER A 104 7.57 -6.03 -9.73
N TYR A 105 8.01 -4.90 -9.20
CA TYR A 105 9.42 -4.69 -8.85
C TYR A 105 9.60 -4.09 -7.46
N VAL A 106 10.76 -4.34 -6.86
CA VAL A 106 11.18 -3.77 -5.56
C VAL A 106 12.40 -2.89 -5.78
N THR A 107 12.36 -1.67 -5.25
CA THR A 107 13.53 -0.83 -5.02
C THR A 107 13.66 -0.55 -3.52
N ALA A 108 14.81 -0.82 -2.90
CA ALA A 108 15.01 -0.57 -1.47
C ALA A 108 16.45 -0.11 -1.14
N ALA A 109 16.64 0.64 -0.05
CA ALA A 109 17.98 1.03 0.39
C ALA A 109 18.73 -0.13 1.06
N ASN A 110 18.21 -0.67 2.17
CA ASN A 110 18.73 -1.88 2.81
C ASN A 110 17.57 -2.72 3.33
N VAL A 111 17.74 -4.03 3.42
CA VAL A 111 16.71 -4.97 3.87
C VAL A 111 17.30 -5.98 4.87
N GLY A 112 16.80 -6.01 6.09
CA GLY A 112 17.23 -6.95 7.13
C GLY A 112 16.64 -8.37 6.98
N GLY A 113 15.64 -8.54 6.11
CA GLY A 113 14.98 -9.82 5.83
C GLY A 113 15.10 -10.23 4.35
N TYR A 114 14.10 -10.99 3.87
CA TYR A 114 14.04 -11.45 2.49
C TYR A 114 13.33 -10.46 1.55
N VAL A 115 13.75 -10.47 0.29
CA VAL A 115 13.22 -9.64 -0.80
C VAL A 115 12.61 -10.54 -1.87
N SER A 116 11.39 -10.24 -2.31
CA SER A 116 10.74 -10.97 -3.40
C SER A 116 10.04 -10.03 -4.38
N ALA A 117 10.32 -10.17 -5.67
CA ALA A 117 9.66 -9.40 -6.73
C ALA A 117 9.24 -10.27 -7.93
N GLY A 118 8.11 -9.94 -8.56
CA GLY A 118 7.65 -10.63 -9.76
C GLY A 118 8.51 -10.38 -11.02
N SER A 119 9.19 -9.25 -11.11
CA SER A 119 10.01 -8.82 -12.25
C SER A 119 11.45 -8.60 -11.82
N HIS A 120 11.78 -7.51 -11.11
CA HIS A 120 13.16 -7.19 -10.76
C HIS A 120 13.29 -6.64 -9.35
N VAL A 121 14.49 -6.82 -8.79
CA VAL A 121 14.86 -6.33 -7.47
C VAL A 121 16.08 -5.44 -7.60
N THR A 122 15.98 -4.22 -7.06
CA THR A 122 17.11 -3.31 -6.89
C THR A 122 17.25 -2.96 -5.41
N CYS A 123 18.30 -3.41 -4.73
CA CYS A 123 18.51 -3.13 -3.31
C CYS A 123 19.95 -2.69 -3.03
N GLY A 124 20.21 -2.03 -1.89
CA GLY A 124 21.57 -1.98 -1.33
C GLY A 124 21.92 -3.31 -0.68
N ASN A 125 22.07 -3.35 0.65
CA ASN A 125 22.39 -4.61 1.33
C ASN A 125 21.14 -5.39 1.72
N VAL A 126 21.21 -6.72 1.61
CA VAL A 126 20.15 -7.64 2.03
C VAL A 126 20.70 -8.70 2.96
N GLU A 127 20.16 -8.81 4.17
CA GLU A 127 20.59 -9.84 5.12
C GLU A 127 19.92 -11.21 4.88
N GLY A 128 18.76 -11.24 4.22
CA GLY A 128 18.05 -12.46 3.86
C GLY A 128 18.24 -12.89 2.40
N ASN A 129 17.30 -13.72 1.93
CA ASN A 129 17.27 -14.22 0.56
C ASN A 129 16.65 -13.20 -0.40
N VAL A 130 17.08 -13.21 -1.66
CA VAL A 130 16.51 -12.37 -2.73
C VAL A 130 15.96 -13.22 -3.86
N SER A 131 14.72 -12.97 -4.27
CA SER A 131 14.07 -13.62 -5.40
C SER A 131 13.49 -12.60 -6.38
N ALA A 132 13.79 -12.74 -7.68
CA ALA A 132 13.20 -11.96 -8.75
C ALA A 132 12.82 -12.82 -9.95
N GLY A 133 11.75 -12.48 -10.65
CA GLY A 133 11.34 -13.18 -11.87
C GLY A 133 12.27 -12.97 -13.08
N SER A 134 13.02 -11.86 -13.13
CA SER A 134 13.93 -11.50 -14.23
C SER A 134 15.34 -11.19 -13.71
N HIS A 135 15.57 -10.04 -13.09
CA HIS A 135 16.92 -9.66 -12.68
C HIS A 135 17.01 -9.15 -11.24
N VAL A 136 18.17 -9.39 -10.63
CA VAL A 136 18.52 -8.91 -9.30
C VAL A 136 19.75 -8.01 -9.42
N GLU A 137 19.64 -6.79 -8.93
CA GLU A 137 20.74 -5.85 -8.76
C GLU A 137 20.82 -5.44 -7.30
N CYS A 138 21.84 -5.91 -6.58
CA CYS A 138 21.97 -5.64 -5.15
C CYS A 138 23.42 -5.31 -4.77
N GLY A 139 23.61 -4.72 -3.59
CA GLY A 139 24.90 -4.63 -2.91
C GLY A 139 25.33 -5.99 -2.35
N ASN A 140 25.51 -6.08 -1.04
CA ASN A 140 25.87 -7.34 -0.37
C ASN A 140 24.62 -8.14 0.01
N ILE A 141 24.63 -9.43 -0.32
CA ILE A 141 23.56 -10.35 0.08
C ILE A 141 24.15 -11.45 0.96
N LYS A 142 23.61 -11.60 2.18
CA LYS A 142 23.99 -12.68 3.11
C LYS A 142 23.21 -13.98 2.88
N GLY A 143 22.07 -13.91 2.21
CA GLY A 143 21.27 -15.08 1.83
C GLY A 143 21.58 -15.60 0.43
N SER A 144 20.69 -16.46 -0.05
CA SER A 144 20.69 -16.94 -1.43
C SER A 144 19.99 -15.97 -2.38
N VAL A 145 20.44 -15.95 -3.64
CA VAL A 145 19.79 -15.21 -4.72
C VAL A 145 19.20 -16.15 -5.75
N SER A 146 17.99 -15.84 -6.20
CA SER A 146 17.36 -16.45 -7.37
C SER A 146 16.86 -15.36 -8.32
N ALA A 147 17.26 -15.45 -9.59
CA ALA A 147 16.77 -14.60 -10.66
C ALA A 147 16.50 -15.41 -11.93
N GLY A 148 15.45 -15.08 -12.68
CA GLY A 148 15.12 -15.80 -13.91
C GLY A 148 16.01 -15.50 -15.11
N SER A 149 16.78 -14.41 -15.08
CA SER A 149 17.62 -13.94 -16.20
C SER A 149 19.04 -13.59 -15.76
N SER A 150 19.21 -12.66 -14.83
CA SER A 150 20.55 -12.20 -14.43
C SER A 150 20.64 -11.79 -12.96
N VAL A 151 21.85 -11.93 -12.41
CA VAL A 151 22.17 -11.53 -11.03
C VAL A 151 23.41 -10.65 -11.08
N ARG A 152 23.31 -9.45 -10.50
CA ARG A 152 24.40 -8.52 -10.30
C ARG A 152 24.44 -8.15 -8.82
N CYS A 153 25.43 -8.66 -8.10
CA CYS A 153 25.63 -8.37 -6.68
C CYS A 153 27.08 -7.96 -6.42
N GLU A 154 27.30 -7.03 -5.48
CA GLU A 154 28.65 -6.60 -5.09
C GLU A 154 29.39 -7.70 -4.34
N SER A 155 28.72 -8.38 -3.40
CA SER A 155 29.22 -9.61 -2.80
C SER A 155 28.09 -10.52 -2.31
N MET A 156 28.40 -11.81 -2.26
CA MET A 156 27.53 -12.86 -1.74
C MET A 156 28.29 -13.56 -0.62
N SER A 157 27.83 -13.44 0.62
CA SER A 157 28.37 -14.23 1.73
C SER A 157 27.40 -15.37 2.00
N LYS A 158 27.81 -16.61 1.76
CA LYS A 158 27.05 -17.81 2.13
C LYS A 158 27.28 -18.18 3.60
#